data_AF-A0A1A7BWZ0-F1
#
_entry.id   AF-A0A1A7BWZ0-F1
#
_cell.length_a   1.000
_cell.length_b   1.000
_cell.length_c   1.000
_cell.angle_alpha   90.00
_cell.angle_beta   90.00
_cell.angle_gamma   90.00
#
_symmetry.space_group_name_H-M   'P 1'
#
loop_
_entity.id
_entity.type
_entity.pdbx_description
1 polymer ?
#
loop_
_entity_poly.entity_id
_entity_poly.type
_entity_poly.pdbx_seq_one_letter_code
_entity_poly.pdbx_strand_id
1 'polypeptide(L)'
;MFFKNIQAYRLPQNWPMTADALAEALAPQKFTDATSMDMVSQGWAPPRGAGQQLVHAVAGQFLLQLKTEKKLLPSTVINQVAAARALEMEEAQGFAPGKKAMKELKERVTDELLPRAFAILSTTAVWIDSVNGWLVVDAASPAKADEVVKLLLKSVDKLPLEGLRVQRSPVGAMTEWLQADESPAGFTVDQDAIMRATGESKAQVAYKRHTLEADDIRRHIAAGKQCTRLAMTWNDKISFVLDESLAIKSIKPLEIIKESATRNDDERFDSDMALMTGELAKMLADLVEALGGEARLDAPAPVPHPAAGCQTKTERAVGLTAELYQVRARHRDVLNELYQETIQPVIAQVREQMSQTGEGAIAAALALAKALPSGSSSAPLFLVAAVEIMEPSAPAAGDEPVRQQRPVLQLNGEAAGAVPAGDGSASDPLYEQAVKVVRAQQRASVSLVQRTLKTGYNRAQRLIEAMAAAGVIKGTQGIYTVAAVAGAAA
;
A
#
# COMPACT_ATOMS: atom_id res chain seq x y z
N MET A 1 -25.45 -3.09 1.54
CA MET A 1 -24.53 -1.96 1.23
C MET A 1 -23.11 -2.52 1.15
N PHE A 2 -22.22 -1.99 0.29
CA PHE A 2 -20.82 -2.48 0.20
C PHE A 2 -19.82 -1.31 0.21
N PHE A 3 -18.71 -1.45 0.95
CA PHE A 3 -17.64 -0.44 1.04
C PHE A 3 -16.92 -0.32 -0.31
N LYS A 4 -16.61 0.91 -0.74
CA LYS A 4 -15.95 1.15 -2.04
C LYS A 4 -14.44 1.29 -1.92
N ASN A 5 -13.96 1.69 -0.75
CA ASN A 5 -12.56 1.84 -0.41
C ASN A 5 -12.38 1.42 1.06
N ILE A 6 -11.13 1.15 1.46
CA ILE A 6 -10.78 0.85 2.84
C ILE A 6 -9.49 1.60 3.19
N GLN A 7 -9.57 2.41 4.25
CA GLN A 7 -8.43 2.73 5.11
C GLN A 7 -8.57 1.85 6.36
N ALA A 8 -7.60 0.96 6.57
CA ALA A 8 -7.62 0.00 7.67
C ALA A 8 -6.72 0.44 8.84
N TYR A 9 -7.25 0.25 10.04
CA TYR A 9 -6.62 0.55 11.32
C TYR A 9 -6.83 -0.66 12.26
N ARG A 10 -6.01 -0.76 13.29
CA ARG A 10 -6.06 -1.82 14.30
C ARG A 10 -6.66 -1.33 15.61
N LEU A 11 -7.42 -2.23 16.24
CA LEU A 11 -7.91 -2.14 17.61
C LEU A 11 -7.46 -3.42 18.35
N PRO A 12 -7.40 -3.42 19.70
CA PRO A 12 -7.25 -4.63 20.47
C PRO A 12 -8.33 -5.66 20.12
N GLN A 13 -7.94 -6.92 19.97
CA GLN A 13 -8.90 -8.02 19.83
C GLN A 13 -9.78 -8.11 21.08
N ASN A 14 -11.07 -8.39 20.88
CA ASN A 14 -12.08 -8.39 21.95
C ASN A 14 -12.16 -7.04 22.69
N TRP A 15 -12.09 -5.91 21.96
CA TRP A 15 -12.27 -4.57 22.54
C TRP A 15 -13.63 -4.50 23.27
N PRO A 16 -13.68 -4.27 24.60
CA PRO A 16 -14.86 -4.51 25.44
C PRO A 16 -15.96 -3.44 25.31
N MET A 17 -16.00 -2.71 24.20
CA MET A 17 -17.00 -1.69 23.91
C MET A 17 -18.30 -2.32 23.43
N THR A 18 -19.42 -2.00 24.09
CA THR A 18 -20.76 -2.40 23.65
C THR A 18 -21.33 -1.40 22.65
N ALA A 19 -22.30 -1.85 21.83
CA ALA A 19 -22.96 -0.97 20.86
C ALA A 19 -23.66 0.23 21.53
N ASP A 20 -24.31 0.01 22.68
CA ASP A 20 -25.00 1.07 23.43
C ASP A 20 -24.01 2.09 24.02
N ALA A 21 -22.95 1.63 24.69
CA ALA A 21 -21.91 2.53 25.23
C ALA A 21 -21.20 3.34 24.14
N LEU A 22 -20.99 2.72 22.97
CA LEU A 22 -20.48 3.43 21.79
C LEU A 22 -21.50 4.45 21.27
N ALA A 23 -22.80 4.13 21.23
CA ALA A 23 -23.83 5.07 20.80
C ALA A 23 -23.96 6.27 21.74
N GLU A 24 -23.85 6.05 23.06
CA GLU A 24 -23.79 7.11 24.07
C GLU A 24 -22.55 8.00 23.89
N ALA A 25 -21.37 7.42 23.67
CA ALA A 25 -20.14 8.15 23.42
C ALA A 25 -20.18 8.99 22.12
N LEU A 26 -20.89 8.53 21.08
CA LEU A 26 -21.05 9.24 19.82
C LEU A 26 -22.13 10.35 19.88
N ALA A 27 -23.09 10.26 20.81
CA ALA A 27 -24.23 11.18 20.88
C ALA A 27 -23.85 12.68 21.03
N PRO A 28 -22.82 13.08 21.81
CA PRO A 28 -22.36 14.47 21.88
C PRO A 28 -21.81 15.04 20.57
N GLN A 29 -21.48 14.20 19.59
CA GLN A 29 -21.02 14.59 18.25
C GLN A 29 -22.00 14.15 17.15
N LYS A 30 -23.29 13.98 17.49
CA LYS A 30 -24.37 13.73 16.52
C LYS A 30 -24.45 14.86 15.48
N PHE A 31 -24.73 14.49 14.24
CA PHE A 31 -24.85 15.43 13.12
C PHE A 31 -25.98 16.44 13.34
N THR A 32 -25.65 17.71 13.11
CA THR A 32 -26.59 18.84 12.99
C THR A 32 -26.39 19.52 11.64
N ASP A 33 -27.47 19.96 11.00
CA ASP A 33 -27.38 20.69 9.73
C ASP A 33 -26.54 21.98 9.90
N ALA A 34 -25.80 22.36 8.86
CA ALA A 34 -24.88 23.49 8.92
C ALA A 34 -25.65 24.83 8.90
N THR A 35 -25.29 25.76 9.78
CA THR A 35 -25.90 27.10 9.79
C THR A 35 -25.58 27.86 8.49
N SER A 36 -26.21 29.02 8.29
CA SER A 36 -25.94 29.89 7.13
C SER A 36 -24.50 30.43 7.07
N MET A 37 -23.75 30.36 8.17
CA MET A 37 -22.35 30.82 8.27
C MET A 37 -21.34 29.67 8.40
N ASP A 38 -21.79 28.41 8.47
CA ASP A 38 -20.89 27.25 8.55
C ASP A 38 -20.51 26.77 7.16
N MET A 39 -19.23 26.90 6.81
CA MET A 39 -18.68 26.34 5.56
C MET A 39 -18.75 24.80 5.52
N VAL A 40 -18.62 24.15 6.68
CA VAL A 40 -18.67 22.70 6.86
C VAL A 40 -19.32 22.36 8.21
N SER A 41 -20.26 21.42 8.23
CA SER A 41 -20.74 20.73 9.44
C SER A 41 -20.46 19.23 9.34
N GLN A 42 -20.08 18.59 10.45
CA GLN A 42 -19.78 17.16 10.52
C GLN A 42 -20.29 16.56 11.82
N GLY A 43 -20.80 15.33 11.74
CA GLY A 43 -21.22 14.59 12.93
C GLY A 43 -21.75 13.19 12.62
N TRP A 44 -22.00 12.41 13.67
CA TRP A 44 -22.50 11.05 13.58
C TRP A 44 -23.97 11.01 13.19
N ALA A 45 -24.30 10.17 12.22
CA ALA A 45 -25.65 9.90 11.78
C ALA A 45 -25.90 8.38 11.79
N PRO A 46 -27.15 7.92 11.97
CA PRO A 46 -27.47 6.51 11.88
C PRO A 46 -27.17 5.96 10.48
N PRO A 47 -26.56 4.76 10.33
CA PRO A 47 -26.29 4.16 9.03
C PRO A 47 -27.58 3.69 8.33
N ARG A 48 -28.63 3.34 9.09
CA ARG A 48 -29.94 2.87 8.59
C ARG A 48 -30.99 3.98 8.40
N GLY A 49 -30.57 5.25 8.37
CA GLY A 49 -31.45 6.40 8.12
C GLY A 49 -32.01 7.07 9.38
N ALA A 50 -32.74 8.18 9.19
CA ALA A 50 -33.17 9.05 10.29
C ALA A 50 -34.06 8.30 11.31
N GLY A 51 -33.87 8.60 12.60
CA GLY A 51 -34.62 8.00 13.71
C GLY A 51 -34.02 6.72 14.31
N GLN A 52 -33.07 6.09 13.62
CA GLN A 52 -32.37 4.88 14.09
C GLN A 52 -31.22 5.20 15.08
N GLN A 53 -30.62 4.17 15.69
CA GLN A 53 -29.43 4.29 16.55
C GLN A 53 -28.17 4.74 15.77
N LEU A 54 -27.27 5.47 16.45
CA LEU A 54 -26.00 5.94 15.85
C LEU A 54 -25.01 4.80 15.54
N VAL A 55 -25.12 3.70 16.28
CA VAL A 55 -24.39 2.45 16.07
C VAL A 55 -25.41 1.41 15.61
N HIS A 56 -25.11 0.71 14.53
CA HIS A 56 -25.84 -0.50 14.16
C HIS A 56 -24.93 -1.71 14.34
N ALA A 57 -25.41 -2.74 15.04
CA ALA A 57 -24.58 -3.84 15.52
C ALA A 57 -25.14 -5.21 15.09
N VAL A 58 -24.28 -6.03 14.47
CA VAL A 58 -24.61 -7.41 14.04
C VAL A 58 -23.43 -8.31 14.40
N ALA A 59 -23.62 -9.30 15.26
CA ALA A 59 -22.61 -10.33 15.59
C ALA A 59 -21.19 -9.77 15.94
N GLY A 60 -21.11 -8.72 16.77
CA GLY A 60 -19.84 -8.08 17.16
C GLY A 60 -19.27 -7.11 16.11
N GLN A 61 -19.95 -6.92 14.99
CA GLN A 61 -19.61 -5.95 13.95
C GLN A 61 -20.44 -4.68 14.18
N PHE A 62 -19.79 -3.53 14.33
CA PHE A 62 -20.44 -2.24 14.50
C PHE A 62 -20.28 -1.40 13.23
N LEU A 63 -21.38 -0.83 12.74
CA LEU A 63 -21.41 0.08 11.62
C LEU A 63 -21.84 1.47 12.10
N LEU A 64 -21.02 2.47 11.77
CA LEU A 64 -21.25 3.90 12.04
C LEU A 64 -21.29 4.66 10.71
N GLN A 65 -21.85 5.87 10.73
CA GLN A 65 -21.81 6.76 9.58
C GLN A 65 -21.48 8.20 9.99
N LEU A 66 -20.37 8.74 9.49
CA LEU A 66 -20.09 10.17 9.54
C LEU A 66 -20.88 10.85 8.42
N LYS A 67 -21.73 11.82 8.76
CA LYS A 67 -22.37 12.72 7.79
C LYS A 67 -21.58 14.04 7.76
N THR A 68 -21.29 14.53 6.56
CA THR A 68 -20.60 15.80 6.31
C THR A 68 -21.48 16.65 5.39
N GLU A 69 -21.85 17.84 5.85
CA GLU A 69 -22.40 18.90 5.01
C GLU A 69 -21.30 19.90 4.69
N LYS A 70 -21.17 20.28 3.42
CA LYS A 70 -20.24 21.33 2.99
C LYS A 70 -20.95 22.30 2.06
N LYS A 71 -20.84 23.60 2.33
CA LYS A 71 -21.36 24.64 1.43
C LYS A 71 -20.50 24.69 0.17
N LEU A 72 -21.15 24.64 -0.99
CA LEU A 72 -20.53 24.72 -2.31
C LEU A 72 -20.26 26.19 -2.64
N LEU A 73 -19.13 26.69 -2.12
CA LEU A 73 -18.59 28.00 -2.47
C LEU A 73 -17.18 27.84 -3.08
N PRO A 74 -17.07 27.66 -4.41
CA PRO A 74 -15.79 27.51 -5.07
C PRO A 74 -14.94 28.79 -4.99
N SER A 75 -13.62 28.62 -4.80
CA SER A 75 -12.68 29.76 -4.77
C SER A 75 -12.66 30.56 -6.07
N THR A 76 -13.02 29.96 -7.20
CA THR A 76 -13.19 30.64 -8.49
C THR A 76 -14.27 31.72 -8.43
N VAL A 77 -15.42 31.44 -7.80
CA VAL A 77 -16.52 32.41 -7.65
C VAL A 77 -16.12 33.55 -6.72
N ILE A 78 -15.50 33.23 -5.58
CA ILE A 78 -14.97 34.24 -4.64
C ILE A 78 -13.96 35.15 -5.36
N ASN A 79 -13.04 34.57 -6.12
CA ASN A 79 -12.02 35.33 -6.87
C ASN A 79 -12.63 36.22 -7.96
N GLN A 80 -13.64 35.76 -8.70
CA GLN A 80 -14.32 36.55 -9.74
C GLN A 80 -15.06 37.75 -9.14
N VAL A 81 -15.86 37.54 -8.09
CA VAL A 81 -16.63 38.61 -7.44
C VAL A 81 -15.70 39.61 -6.73
N ALA A 82 -14.62 39.13 -6.08
CA ALA A 82 -13.63 40.01 -5.50
C ALA A 82 -12.84 40.80 -6.55
N ALA A 83 -12.56 40.24 -7.74
CA ALA A 83 -11.90 40.95 -8.83
C ALA A 83 -12.79 42.04 -9.45
N ALA A 84 -14.09 41.79 -9.61
CA ALA A 84 -15.05 42.81 -10.07
C ALA A 84 -15.12 43.99 -9.08
N ARG A 85 -15.25 43.71 -7.78
CA ARG A 85 -15.23 44.75 -6.73
C ARG A 85 -13.89 45.46 -6.59
N ALA A 86 -12.78 44.79 -6.92
CA ALA A 86 -11.46 45.41 -6.93
C ALA A 86 -11.33 46.47 -8.04
N LEU A 87 -11.92 46.23 -9.22
CA LEU A 87 -12.03 47.22 -10.29
C LEU A 87 -12.89 48.43 -9.87
N GLU A 88 -14.07 48.19 -9.28
CA GLU A 88 -14.92 49.27 -8.74
C GLU A 88 -14.17 50.13 -7.70
N MET A 89 -13.35 49.51 -6.85
CA MET A 89 -12.50 50.23 -5.89
C MET A 89 -11.36 51.01 -6.56
N GLU A 90 -10.75 50.47 -7.62
CA GLU A 90 -9.69 51.12 -8.38
C GLU A 90 -10.22 52.34 -9.17
N GLU A 91 -11.39 52.23 -9.79
CA GLU A 91 -12.08 53.36 -10.44
C GLU A 91 -12.44 54.47 -9.45
N ALA A 92 -12.85 54.12 -8.22
CA ALA A 92 -13.23 55.08 -7.19
C ALA A 92 -12.04 55.75 -6.48
N GLN A 93 -10.88 55.08 -6.38
CA GLN A 93 -9.72 55.53 -5.58
C GLN A 93 -8.50 55.90 -6.43
N GLY A 94 -8.48 55.54 -7.72
CA GLY A 94 -7.38 55.79 -8.66
C GLY A 94 -6.19 54.84 -8.55
N PHE A 95 -6.27 53.78 -7.75
CA PHE A 95 -5.22 52.77 -7.61
C PHE A 95 -5.77 51.38 -7.24
N ALA A 96 -5.13 50.33 -7.77
CA ALA A 96 -5.49 48.93 -7.49
C ALA A 96 -5.34 48.56 -6.00
N PRO A 97 -6.28 47.76 -5.43
CA PRO A 97 -6.21 47.34 -4.03
C PRO A 97 -5.02 46.41 -3.76
N GLY A 98 -4.18 46.77 -2.77
CA GLY A 98 -3.02 45.98 -2.36
C GLY A 98 -3.39 44.62 -1.74
N LYS A 99 -2.40 43.73 -1.60
CA LYS A 99 -2.57 42.33 -1.14
C LYS A 99 -3.43 42.16 0.12
N LYS A 100 -3.30 43.07 1.10
CA LYS A 100 -4.11 43.06 2.33
C LYS A 100 -5.58 43.37 2.05
N ALA A 101 -5.86 44.48 1.35
CA ALA A 101 -7.21 44.88 0.97
C ALA A 101 -7.90 43.80 0.10
N MET A 102 -7.17 43.17 -0.83
CA MET A 102 -7.70 42.08 -1.65
C MET A 102 -8.00 40.80 -0.85
N LYS A 103 -7.28 40.55 0.26
CA LYS A 103 -7.61 39.46 1.19
C LYS A 103 -8.91 39.77 1.95
N GLU A 104 -9.00 40.95 2.56
CA GLU A 104 -10.18 41.41 3.30
C GLU A 104 -11.44 41.47 2.41
N LEU A 105 -11.27 41.85 1.14
CA LEU A 105 -12.35 41.84 0.15
C LEU A 105 -12.85 40.42 -0.16
N LYS A 106 -11.93 39.44 -0.28
CA LYS A 106 -12.31 38.03 -0.48
C LYS A 106 -12.99 37.42 0.74
N GLU A 107 -12.55 37.78 1.95
CA GLU A 107 -13.20 37.36 3.20
C GLU A 107 -14.63 37.90 3.25
N ARG A 108 -14.84 39.21 3.02
CA ARG A 108 -16.17 39.84 2.94
C ARG A 108 -17.08 39.23 1.85
N VAL A 109 -16.52 38.94 0.67
CA VAL A 109 -17.25 38.25 -0.42
C VAL A 109 -17.61 36.82 -0.01
N THR A 110 -16.78 36.15 0.78
CA THR A 110 -17.08 34.81 1.31
C THR A 110 -18.26 34.87 2.25
N ASP A 111 -18.26 35.79 3.22
CA ASP A 111 -19.34 35.96 4.22
C ASP A 111 -20.70 36.32 3.57
N GLU A 112 -20.68 37.07 2.46
CA GLU A 112 -21.89 37.44 1.71
C GLU A 112 -22.45 36.28 0.87
N LEU A 113 -21.56 35.47 0.26
CA LEU A 113 -21.97 34.37 -0.61
C LEU A 113 -22.28 33.08 0.16
N LEU A 114 -21.74 32.91 1.36
CA LEU A 114 -21.87 31.68 2.15
C LEU A 114 -23.33 31.34 2.54
N PRO A 115 -24.18 32.29 2.98
CA PRO A 115 -25.61 32.04 3.20
C PRO A 115 -26.39 31.63 1.94
N ARG A 116 -25.85 31.95 0.76
CA ARG A 116 -26.45 31.67 -0.56
C ARG A 116 -25.87 30.40 -1.20
N ALA A 117 -24.84 29.80 -0.61
CA ALA A 117 -24.15 28.64 -1.16
C ALA A 117 -24.95 27.35 -0.91
N PHE A 118 -25.16 26.56 -1.96
CA PHE A 118 -25.86 25.28 -1.85
C PHE A 118 -25.08 24.29 -0.97
N ALA A 119 -25.78 23.50 -0.17
CA ALA A 119 -25.17 22.45 0.64
C ALA A 119 -24.97 21.16 -0.17
N ILE A 120 -23.78 20.57 -0.10
CA ILE A 120 -23.52 19.20 -0.55
C ILE A 120 -23.41 18.31 0.67
N LEU A 121 -24.25 17.27 0.72
CA LEU A 121 -24.18 16.21 1.71
C LEU A 121 -23.29 15.07 1.19
N SER A 122 -22.45 14.55 2.08
CA SER A 122 -21.68 13.33 1.86
C SER A 122 -21.68 12.48 3.13
N THR A 123 -21.59 11.16 2.95
CA THR A 123 -21.48 10.20 4.06
C THR A 123 -20.21 9.38 3.93
N THR A 124 -19.69 8.94 5.07
CA THR A 124 -18.52 8.06 5.16
C THR A 124 -18.85 6.98 6.17
N ALA A 125 -18.92 5.73 5.70
CA ALA A 125 -19.19 4.58 6.55
C ALA A 125 -17.92 4.20 7.34
N VAL A 126 -18.12 3.73 8.56
CA VAL A 126 -17.06 3.19 9.42
C VAL A 126 -17.52 1.85 9.95
N TRP A 127 -16.71 0.83 9.74
CA TRP A 127 -16.92 -0.50 10.29
C TRP A 127 -15.88 -0.76 11.39
N ILE A 128 -16.34 -1.22 12.55
CA ILE A 128 -15.52 -1.67 13.67
C ILE A 128 -15.82 -3.15 13.88
N ASP A 129 -14.79 -3.98 13.83
CA ASP A 129 -14.84 -5.40 14.14
C ASP A 129 -14.25 -5.61 15.54
N SER A 130 -15.13 -5.76 16.55
CA SER A 130 -14.67 -5.98 17.93
C SER A 130 -14.05 -7.37 18.14
N VAL A 131 -14.31 -8.32 17.23
CA VAL A 131 -13.82 -9.69 17.29
C VAL A 131 -12.39 -9.75 16.76
N ASN A 132 -12.17 -9.35 15.50
CA ASN A 132 -10.86 -9.45 14.85
C ASN A 132 -9.97 -8.21 15.05
N GLY A 133 -10.45 -7.16 15.72
CA GLY A 133 -9.68 -5.96 16.02
C GLY A 133 -9.44 -5.06 14.79
N TRP A 134 -10.47 -4.86 13.97
CA TRP A 134 -10.40 -3.94 12.82
C TRP A 134 -11.16 -2.64 13.09
N LEU A 135 -10.62 -1.53 12.61
CA LEU A 135 -11.39 -0.32 12.31
C LEU A 135 -11.15 0.07 10.86
N VAL A 136 -12.22 0.19 10.09
CA VAL A 136 -12.19 0.35 8.64
C VAL A 136 -13.06 1.54 8.24
N VAL A 137 -12.50 2.46 7.47
CA VAL A 137 -13.20 3.66 6.97
C VAL A 137 -13.38 3.58 5.45
N ASP A 138 -14.60 3.82 4.93
CA ASP A 138 -14.85 3.90 3.48
C ASP A 138 -14.34 5.23 2.89
N ALA A 139 -13.01 5.33 2.78
CA ALA A 139 -12.32 6.54 2.35
C ALA A 139 -11.27 6.22 1.27
N ALA A 140 -11.39 6.88 0.11
CA ALA A 140 -10.41 6.77 -0.97
C ALA A 140 -9.08 7.50 -0.68
N SER A 141 -9.04 8.36 0.36
CA SER A 141 -7.85 9.11 0.76
C SER A 141 -7.61 9.04 2.29
N PRO A 142 -6.35 9.00 2.74
CA PRO A 142 -6.02 9.03 4.18
C PRO A 142 -6.63 10.25 4.89
N ALA A 143 -6.55 11.44 4.28
CA ALA A 143 -7.08 12.68 4.86
C ALA A 143 -8.58 12.59 5.21
N LYS A 144 -9.39 11.86 4.42
CA LYS A 144 -10.82 11.68 4.73
C LYS A 144 -11.06 10.67 5.85
N ALA A 145 -10.17 9.68 6.03
CA ALA A 145 -10.20 8.81 7.19
C ALA A 145 -9.67 9.51 8.45
N ASP A 146 -8.69 10.40 8.33
CA ASP A 146 -8.18 11.20 9.45
C ASP A 146 -9.26 12.15 10.01
N GLU A 147 -10.17 12.69 9.18
CA GLU A 147 -11.38 13.41 9.64
C GLU A 147 -12.27 12.53 10.54
N VAL A 148 -12.53 11.28 10.11
CA VAL A 148 -13.34 10.29 10.84
C VAL A 148 -12.67 9.91 12.16
N VAL A 149 -11.38 9.55 12.11
CA VAL A 149 -10.59 9.15 13.28
C VAL A 149 -10.51 10.29 14.29
N LYS A 150 -10.32 11.53 13.84
CA LYS A 150 -10.34 12.72 14.71
C LYS A 150 -11.67 12.90 15.44
N LEU A 151 -12.81 12.64 14.77
CA LEU A 151 -14.12 12.73 15.43
C LEU A 151 -14.36 11.55 16.38
N LEU A 152 -13.89 10.35 16.05
CA LEU A 152 -13.95 9.18 16.94
C LEU A 152 -13.14 9.42 18.22
N LEU A 153 -11.90 9.90 18.11
CA LEU A 153 -11.04 10.25 19.25
C LEU A 153 -11.60 11.40 20.11
N LYS A 154 -12.49 12.23 19.55
CA LYS A 154 -13.23 13.27 20.29
C LYS A 154 -14.48 12.72 20.99
N SER A 155 -15.06 11.64 20.47
CA SER A 155 -16.30 11.03 20.97
C SER A 155 -16.03 9.95 22.03
N VAL A 156 -15.03 9.11 21.79
CA VAL A 156 -14.68 7.96 22.62
C VAL A 156 -13.37 8.26 23.36
N ASP A 157 -13.44 8.45 24.68
CA ASP A 157 -12.24 8.62 25.51
C ASP A 157 -11.35 7.38 25.42
N LYS A 158 -10.03 7.60 25.31
CA LYS A 158 -8.99 6.56 25.23
C LYS A 158 -9.26 5.45 24.20
N LEU A 159 -9.81 5.78 23.03
CA LEU A 159 -9.92 4.83 21.92
C LEU A 159 -8.52 4.25 21.57
N PRO A 160 -8.30 2.93 21.72
CA PRO A 160 -6.98 2.30 21.53
C PRO A 160 -6.73 2.01 20.04
N LEU A 161 -6.63 3.07 19.23
CA LEU A 161 -6.51 2.97 17.77
C LEU A 161 -5.06 3.02 17.30
N GLU A 162 -4.66 2.04 16.50
CA GLU A 162 -3.34 1.96 15.87
C GLU A 162 -3.44 1.95 14.34
N GLY A 163 -2.39 2.41 13.66
CA GLY A 163 -2.30 2.27 12.20
C GLY A 163 -1.88 0.84 11.84
N LEU A 164 -2.53 0.24 10.83
CA LEU A 164 -2.12 -1.07 10.32
C LEU A 164 -0.66 -1.03 9.83
N ARG A 165 0.14 -2.00 10.28
CA ARG A 165 1.53 -2.19 9.85
C ARG A 165 1.72 -3.65 9.41
N VAL A 166 2.40 -3.84 8.30
CA VAL A 166 2.75 -5.14 7.72
C VAL A 166 4.27 -5.30 7.69
N GLN A 167 4.78 -6.54 7.70
CA GLN A 167 6.22 -6.78 7.73
C GLN A 167 6.91 -6.39 6.41
N ARG A 168 6.25 -6.58 5.26
CA ARG A 168 6.78 -6.26 3.93
C ARG A 168 6.15 -4.98 3.38
N SER A 169 6.97 -4.06 2.87
CA SER A 169 6.47 -2.88 2.15
C SER A 169 5.51 -3.29 1.01
N PRO A 170 4.31 -2.69 0.88
CA PRO A 170 3.39 -3.00 -0.21
C PRO A 170 4.02 -2.78 -1.58
N VAL A 171 4.83 -1.73 -1.73
CA VAL A 171 5.58 -1.45 -2.96
C VAL A 171 6.57 -2.57 -3.27
N GLY A 172 7.28 -3.07 -2.26
CA GLY A 172 8.21 -4.19 -2.41
C GLY A 172 7.48 -5.46 -2.82
N ALA A 173 6.45 -5.86 -2.06
CA ALA A 173 5.67 -7.07 -2.31
C ALA A 173 4.97 -7.05 -3.69
N MET A 174 4.29 -5.95 -4.05
CA MET A 174 3.66 -5.80 -5.37
C MET A 174 4.69 -5.85 -6.51
N THR A 175 5.88 -5.29 -6.32
CA THR A 175 6.97 -5.36 -7.32
C THR A 175 7.50 -6.78 -7.45
N GLU A 176 7.67 -7.49 -6.35
CA GLU A 176 8.15 -8.87 -6.32
C GLU A 176 7.16 -9.85 -6.96
N TRP A 177 5.87 -9.77 -6.65
CA TRP A 177 4.82 -10.59 -7.28
C TRP A 177 4.82 -10.42 -8.81
N LEU A 178 4.94 -9.17 -9.26
CA LEU A 178 5.06 -8.82 -10.68
C LEU A 178 6.39 -9.28 -11.33
N GLN A 179 7.49 -9.28 -10.58
CA GLN A 179 8.79 -9.75 -11.07
C GLN A 179 8.85 -11.27 -11.18
N ALA A 180 8.36 -11.98 -10.16
CA ALA A 180 8.27 -13.43 -10.10
C ALA A 180 7.23 -13.99 -11.08
N ASP A 181 6.26 -13.18 -11.50
CA ASP A 181 5.00 -13.59 -12.16
C ASP A 181 4.08 -14.42 -11.25
N GLU A 182 4.36 -14.47 -9.94
CA GLU A 182 3.66 -15.29 -8.95
C GLU A 182 2.83 -14.42 -8.01
N SER A 183 1.51 -14.68 -7.95
CA SER A 183 0.60 -13.96 -7.06
C SER A 183 0.51 -14.64 -5.68
N PRO A 184 0.31 -13.89 -4.58
CA PRO A 184 0.20 -14.47 -3.25
C PRO A 184 -1.05 -15.36 -3.13
N ALA A 185 -1.01 -16.32 -2.20
CA ALA A 185 -2.08 -17.29 -2.02
C ALA A 185 -3.45 -16.62 -1.80
N GLY A 186 -4.46 -17.08 -2.55
CA GLY A 186 -5.81 -16.50 -2.51
C GLY A 186 -6.01 -15.24 -3.36
N PHE A 187 -4.97 -14.68 -3.98
CA PHE A 187 -5.07 -13.53 -4.87
C PHE A 187 -4.62 -13.84 -6.30
N THR A 188 -5.21 -13.12 -7.25
CA THR A 188 -4.76 -13.01 -8.64
C THR A 188 -4.47 -11.55 -8.97
N VAL A 189 -3.58 -11.31 -9.93
CA VAL A 189 -3.24 -9.97 -10.42
C VAL A 189 -4.12 -9.63 -11.63
N ASP A 190 -4.71 -8.43 -11.64
CA ASP A 190 -5.58 -7.92 -12.70
C ASP A 190 -4.78 -7.06 -13.72
N GLN A 191 -5.49 -6.47 -14.70
CA GLN A 191 -4.94 -5.75 -15.86
C GLN A 191 -4.62 -4.24 -15.65
N ASP A 192 -4.68 -3.76 -14.40
CA ASP A 192 -4.47 -2.36 -14.04
C ASP A 192 -3.30 -2.26 -13.04
N ALA A 193 -2.23 -1.56 -13.40
CA ALA A 193 -1.05 -1.38 -12.54
C ALA A 193 -0.36 -0.04 -12.79
N ILE A 194 0.30 0.51 -11.77
CA ILE A 194 1.10 1.74 -11.90
C ILE A 194 2.50 1.52 -11.35
N MET A 195 3.49 1.63 -12.24
CA MET A 195 4.91 1.53 -11.91
C MET A 195 5.57 2.91 -11.95
N ARG A 196 6.40 3.24 -10.97
CA ARG A 196 7.06 4.55 -10.81
C ARG A 196 8.56 4.37 -10.54
N ALA A 197 9.39 5.18 -11.20
CA ALA A 197 10.81 5.26 -10.89
C ALA A 197 11.05 5.88 -9.51
N THR A 198 12.06 5.40 -8.79
CA THR A 198 12.46 5.90 -7.46
C THR A 198 13.21 7.24 -7.49
N GLY A 199 13.80 7.61 -8.62
CA GLY A 199 14.54 8.87 -8.79
C GLY A 199 13.65 10.12 -8.95
N GLU A 200 14.27 11.30 -8.88
CA GLU A 200 13.59 12.62 -8.87
C GLU A 200 12.60 12.84 -10.02
N SER A 201 12.86 12.28 -11.21
CA SER A 201 11.98 12.40 -12.37
C SER A 201 10.60 11.77 -12.16
N LYS A 202 10.47 10.85 -11.18
CA LYS A 202 9.25 10.09 -10.85
C LYS A 202 8.55 9.47 -12.07
N ALA A 203 9.34 9.15 -13.10
CA ALA A 203 8.86 8.64 -14.39
C ALA A 203 7.95 7.42 -14.18
N GLN A 204 6.74 7.48 -14.75
CA GLN A 204 5.66 6.55 -14.45
C GLN A 204 5.19 5.82 -15.70
N VAL A 205 4.90 4.52 -15.57
CA VAL A 205 4.14 3.72 -16.54
C VAL A 205 2.83 3.32 -15.87
N ALA A 206 1.73 3.41 -16.60
CA ALA A 206 0.41 3.02 -16.12
C ALA A 206 -0.27 2.07 -17.12
N TYR A 207 -0.49 0.84 -16.69
CA TYR A 207 -1.27 -0.16 -17.39
C TYR A 207 -2.74 -0.01 -16.98
N LYS A 208 -3.63 -0.09 -17.96
CA LYS A 208 -5.08 0.04 -17.76
C LYS A 208 -5.80 -0.82 -18.78
N ARG A 209 -6.50 -1.87 -18.32
CA ARG A 209 -7.12 -2.91 -19.16
C ARG A 209 -6.11 -3.52 -20.14
N HIS A 210 -4.88 -3.72 -19.68
CA HIS A 210 -3.79 -4.29 -20.46
C HIS A 210 -3.20 -5.49 -19.71
N THR A 211 -2.96 -6.60 -20.40
CA THR A 211 -2.28 -7.76 -19.81
C THR A 211 -0.87 -7.36 -19.36
N LEU A 212 -0.48 -7.74 -18.15
CA LEU A 212 0.84 -7.43 -17.60
C LEU A 212 1.84 -8.51 -18.05
N GLU A 213 2.46 -8.31 -19.21
CA GLU A 213 3.45 -9.26 -19.74
C GLU A 213 4.73 -9.24 -18.90
N ALA A 214 5.13 -10.40 -18.37
CA ALA A 214 6.22 -10.52 -17.41
C ALA A 214 7.55 -9.95 -17.93
N ASP A 215 7.84 -10.06 -19.23
CA ASP A 215 9.09 -9.55 -19.81
C ASP A 215 9.14 -8.02 -19.84
N ASP A 216 8.04 -7.34 -20.17
CA ASP A 216 7.95 -5.87 -20.16
C ASP A 216 7.95 -5.30 -18.74
N ILE A 217 7.24 -5.98 -17.83
CA ILE A 217 7.26 -5.68 -16.41
C ILE A 217 8.69 -5.82 -15.86
N ARG A 218 9.39 -6.93 -16.15
CA ARG A 218 10.79 -7.13 -15.73
C ARG A 218 11.74 -6.08 -16.32
N ARG A 219 11.56 -5.66 -17.58
CA ARG A 219 12.31 -4.54 -18.18
C ARG A 219 12.08 -3.23 -17.42
N HIS A 220 10.84 -2.95 -17.00
CA HIS A 220 10.52 -1.76 -16.22
C HIS A 220 11.09 -1.80 -14.80
N ILE A 221 11.09 -2.96 -14.14
CA ILE A 221 11.72 -3.18 -12.83
C ILE A 221 13.24 -3.02 -12.92
N ALA A 222 13.88 -3.65 -13.90
CA ALA A 222 15.32 -3.49 -14.17
C ALA A 222 15.71 -2.04 -14.48
N ALA A 223 14.80 -1.25 -15.08
CA ALA A 223 14.93 0.19 -15.28
C ALA A 223 14.53 1.03 -14.04
N GLY A 224 14.59 0.45 -12.83
CA GLY A 224 14.41 1.14 -11.55
C GLY A 224 12.97 1.54 -11.20
N LYS A 225 11.95 0.94 -11.82
CA LYS A 225 10.54 1.23 -11.50
C LYS A 225 9.96 0.21 -10.53
N GLN A 226 9.29 0.69 -9.50
CA GLN A 226 8.57 -0.12 -8.52
C GLN A 226 7.07 0.00 -8.71
N CYS A 227 6.32 -1.05 -8.36
CA CYS A 227 4.86 -1.06 -8.41
C CYS A 227 4.28 -0.25 -7.24
N THR A 228 3.58 0.83 -7.57
CA THR A 228 2.93 1.73 -6.60
C THR A 228 1.43 1.48 -6.48
N ARG A 229 0.82 0.87 -7.50
CA ARG A 229 -0.57 0.37 -7.46
C ARG A 229 -0.72 -0.91 -8.24
N LEU A 230 -1.48 -1.85 -7.71
CA LEU A 230 -1.78 -3.12 -8.34
C LEU A 230 -3.27 -3.43 -8.17
N ALA A 231 -3.97 -3.63 -9.28
CA ALA A 231 -5.30 -4.23 -9.25
C ALA A 231 -5.17 -5.74 -9.03
N MET A 232 -6.00 -6.26 -8.12
CA MET A 232 -5.97 -7.66 -7.71
C MET A 232 -7.38 -8.14 -7.42
N THR A 233 -7.60 -9.44 -7.60
CA THR A 233 -8.84 -10.12 -7.23
C THR A 233 -8.55 -11.16 -6.14
N TRP A 234 -9.30 -11.10 -5.04
CA TRP A 234 -9.24 -12.06 -3.93
C TRP A 234 -10.30 -13.15 -4.09
N ASN A 235 -9.86 -14.40 -4.10
CA ASN A 235 -10.64 -15.64 -4.12
C ASN A 235 -11.75 -15.71 -5.20
N ASP A 236 -11.59 -14.98 -6.32
CA ASP A 236 -12.60 -14.74 -7.36
C ASP A 236 -13.85 -13.98 -6.88
N LYS A 237 -13.85 -13.47 -5.63
CA LYS A 237 -14.97 -12.81 -4.95
C LYS A 237 -14.93 -11.30 -4.95
N ILE A 238 -13.75 -10.69 -4.78
CA ILE A 238 -13.60 -9.24 -4.62
C ILE A 238 -12.43 -8.73 -5.46
N SER A 239 -12.70 -7.87 -6.44
CA SER A 239 -11.66 -7.11 -7.15
C SER A 239 -11.44 -5.75 -6.46
N PHE A 240 -10.19 -5.36 -6.31
CA PHE A 240 -9.78 -4.10 -5.69
C PHE A 240 -8.45 -3.61 -6.25
N VAL A 241 -8.02 -2.41 -5.86
CA VAL A 241 -6.70 -1.85 -6.17
C VAL A 241 -5.96 -1.60 -4.86
N LEU A 242 -4.82 -2.27 -4.67
CA LEU A 242 -3.87 -1.97 -3.61
C LEU A 242 -3.01 -0.78 -4.02
N ASP A 243 -2.70 0.09 -3.07
CA ASP A 243 -1.86 1.29 -3.23
C ASP A 243 -0.65 1.20 -2.29
N GLU A 244 0.42 1.93 -2.63
CA GLU A 244 1.68 2.03 -1.86
C GLU A 244 1.50 2.35 -0.36
N SER A 245 0.35 2.93 -0.01
CA SER A 245 -0.04 3.38 1.33
C SER A 245 -0.88 2.38 2.15
N LEU A 246 -0.99 1.11 1.72
CA LEU A 246 -1.96 0.10 2.20
C LEU A 246 -3.44 0.45 1.95
N ALA A 247 -3.73 1.58 1.30
CA ALA A 247 -5.09 1.94 0.94
C ALA A 247 -5.66 0.98 -0.12
N ILE A 248 -6.81 0.39 0.17
CA ILE A 248 -7.54 -0.48 -0.77
C ILE A 248 -8.62 0.36 -1.44
N LYS A 249 -8.66 0.38 -2.77
CA LYS A 249 -9.49 1.30 -3.57
C LYS A 249 -10.32 0.54 -4.60
N SER A 250 -11.41 1.15 -5.07
CA SER A 250 -12.24 0.63 -6.16
C SER A 250 -12.77 -0.80 -5.92
N ILE A 251 -13.12 -1.13 -4.67
CA ILE A 251 -13.59 -2.44 -4.25
C ILE A 251 -14.90 -2.79 -4.97
N LYS A 252 -14.96 -4.00 -5.53
CA LYS A 252 -16.10 -4.54 -6.27
C LYS A 252 -16.31 -6.01 -5.91
N PRO A 253 -17.45 -6.41 -5.33
CA PRO A 253 -17.82 -7.81 -5.28
C PRO A 253 -18.08 -8.32 -6.71
N LEU A 254 -17.50 -9.48 -7.04
CA LEU A 254 -17.56 -10.13 -8.36
C LEU A 254 -18.58 -11.28 -8.38
N GLU A 255 -18.58 -12.12 -7.36
CA GLU A 255 -19.67 -13.08 -7.17
C GLU A 255 -20.97 -12.34 -6.86
N ILE A 256 -22.09 -12.95 -7.25
CA ILE A 256 -23.42 -12.41 -7.02
C ILE A 256 -23.75 -12.57 -5.53
N ILE A 257 -23.25 -11.63 -4.72
CA ILE A 257 -23.78 -11.32 -3.38
C ILE A 257 -25.18 -10.70 -3.57
N LYS A 258 -26.14 -11.57 -3.91
CA LYS A 258 -27.59 -11.30 -3.92
C LYS A 258 -28.34 -12.54 -3.46
N GLU A 259 -28.08 -12.96 -2.23
CA GLU A 259 -28.91 -13.96 -1.57
C GLU A 259 -29.43 -13.44 -0.22
N SER A 260 -30.46 -12.61 -0.31
CA SER A 260 -31.56 -12.68 0.64
C SER A 260 -32.87 -12.32 -0.06
N ALA A 261 -33.74 -13.33 -0.22
CA ALA A 261 -35.13 -13.14 -0.65
C ALA A 261 -36.05 -12.75 0.51
N THR A 262 -35.49 -12.14 1.57
CA THR A 262 -36.23 -11.56 2.68
C THR A 262 -37.11 -10.41 2.18
N ARG A 263 -38.25 -10.19 2.85
CA ARG A 263 -39.21 -9.13 2.51
C ARG A 263 -39.08 -7.88 3.39
N ASN A 264 -38.32 -7.97 4.47
CA ASN A 264 -38.08 -6.89 5.42
C ASN A 264 -36.75 -6.19 5.08
N ASP A 265 -36.76 -4.87 4.92
CA ASP A 265 -35.56 -4.09 4.59
C ASP A 265 -34.53 -4.08 5.74
N ASP A 266 -35.00 -4.29 6.97
CA ASP A 266 -34.14 -4.42 8.15
C ASP A 266 -33.29 -5.70 8.10
N GLU A 267 -33.93 -6.86 7.93
CA GLU A 267 -33.26 -8.17 7.80
C GLU A 267 -32.33 -8.23 6.59
N ARG A 268 -32.69 -7.54 5.50
CA ARG A 268 -31.82 -7.37 4.31
C ARG A 268 -30.56 -6.61 4.66
N PHE A 269 -30.67 -5.49 5.37
CA PHE A 269 -29.52 -4.68 5.76
C PHE A 269 -28.55 -5.47 6.63
N ASP A 270 -29.10 -6.19 7.62
CA ASP A 270 -28.30 -6.96 8.59
C ASP A 270 -27.60 -8.15 7.90
N SER A 271 -28.27 -8.79 6.93
CA SER A 271 -27.71 -9.86 6.08
C SER A 271 -26.61 -9.33 5.14
N ASP A 272 -26.88 -8.22 4.44
CA ASP A 272 -25.91 -7.51 3.59
C ASP A 272 -24.66 -7.13 4.39
N MET A 273 -24.85 -6.61 5.60
CA MET A 273 -23.77 -6.21 6.49
C MET A 273 -22.94 -7.41 6.92
N ALA A 274 -23.56 -8.46 7.46
CA ALA A 274 -22.85 -9.65 7.95
C ALA A 274 -22.02 -10.32 6.85
N LEU A 275 -22.57 -10.40 5.62
CA LEU A 275 -21.89 -10.95 4.46
C LEU A 275 -20.72 -10.06 4.00
N MET A 276 -20.93 -8.74 3.91
CA MET A 276 -19.86 -7.78 3.61
C MET A 276 -18.72 -7.86 4.62
N THR A 277 -19.01 -7.73 5.92
CA THR A 277 -17.98 -7.70 6.97
C THR A 277 -17.26 -9.05 7.06
N GLY A 278 -17.97 -10.17 6.86
CA GLY A 278 -17.39 -11.51 6.87
C GLY A 278 -16.41 -11.78 5.73
N GLU A 279 -16.69 -11.30 4.51
CA GLU A 279 -15.75 -11.43 3.38
C GLU A 279 -14.61 -10.40 3.46
N LEU A 280 -14.89 -9.15 3.87
CA LEU A 280 -13.86 -8.12 4.04
C LEU A 280 -12.87 -8.44 5.17
N ALA A 281 -13.32 -9.01 6.30
CA ALA A 281 -12.43 -9.43 7.39
C ALA A 281 -11.42 -10.49 6.92
N LYS A 282 -11.89 -11.48 6.14
CA LYS A 282 -11.05 -12.54 5.57
C LYS A 282 -10.09 -11.98 4.52
N MET A 283 -10.59 -11.17 3.58
CA MET A 283 -9.76 -10.50 2.58
C MET A 283 -8.65 -9.65 3.21
N LEU A 284 -8.95 -8.90 4.28
CA LEU A 284 -7.96 -8.10 5.01
C LEU A 284 -6.92 -8.97 5.74
N ALA A 285 -7.34 -10.07 6.36
CA ALA A 285 -6.43 -11.01 7.01
C ALA A 285 -5.49 -11.69 5.98
N ASP A 286 -6.04 -12.25 4.90
CA ASP A 286 -5.27 -12.88 3.82
C ASP A 286 -4.32 -11.89 3.15
N LEU A 287 -4.72 -10.63 2.98
CA LEU A 287 -3.89 -9.58 2.38
C LEU A 287 -2.72 -9.18 3.29
N VAL A 288 -2.98 -9.08 4.60
CA VAL A 288 -1.93 -8.83 5.58
C VAL A 288 -0.93 -9.99 5.62
N GLU A 289 -1.41 -11.24 5.59
CA GLU A 289 -0.55 -12.42 5.50
C GLU A 289 0.30 -12.43 4.23
N ALA A 290 -0.30 -12.11 3.07
CA ALA A 290 0.43 -11.95 1.80
C ALA A 290 1.55 -10.88 1.86
N LEU A 291 1.35 -9.85 2.67
CA LEU A 291 2.33 -8.78 2.96
C LEU A 291 3.30 -9.15 4.11
N GLY A 292 3.44 -10.44 4.43
CA GLY A 292 4.34 -10.96 5.46
C GLY A 292 3.77 -10.92 6.88
N GLY A 293 2.46 -10.78 7.03
CA GLY A 293 1.79 -10.68 8.33
C GLY A 293 1.91 -9.29 8.97
N GLU A 294 1.34 -9.15 10.18
CA GLU A 294 1.38 -7.90 10.93
C GLU A 294 2.75 -7.64 11.56
N ALA A 295 3.22 -6.40 11.44
CA ALA A 295 4.39 -5.93 12.18
C ALA A 295 3.96 -5.42 13.56
N ARG A 296 4.07 -6.28 14.58
CA ARG A 296 3.87 -5.93 15.99
C ARG A 296 5.10 -5.22 16.56
N LEU A 297 4.91 -4.55 17.69
CA LEU A 297 5.94 -3.74 18.37
C LEU A 297 6.59 -4.45 19.57
N ASP A 298 6.19 -5.69 19.86
CA ASP A 298 6.51 -6.40 21.11
C ASP A 298 6.89 -7.89 20.95
N ALA A 299 7.18 -8.40 19.74
CA ALA A 299 7.62 -9.80 19.59
C ALA A 299 9.16 -9.90 19.50
N PRO A 300 9.81 -10.92 20.07
CA PRO A 300 11.27 -11.12 19.88
C PRO A 300 11.63 -11.39 18.41
N ALA A 301 12.92 -11.32 18.07
CA ALA A 301 13.41 -11.80 16.77
C ALA A 301 13.04 -13.29 16.57
N PRO A 302 12.78 -13.78 15.33
CA PRO A 302 12.79 -15.22 15.10
C PRO A 302 14.17 -15.75 15.50
N VAL A 303 14.18 -16.88 16.18
CA VAL A 303 15.43 -17.57 16.50
C VAL A 303 15.98 -18.14 15.19
N PRO A 304 17.17 -17.72 14.71
CA PRO A 304 17.74 -18.31 13.51
C PRO A 304 18.14 -19.75 13.81
N HIS A 305 17.71 -20.70 12.98
CA HIS A 305 18.26 -22.06 13.05
C HIS A 305 19.75 -22.07 12.68
N PRO A 306 20.57 -22.95 13.29
CA PRO A 306 22.01 -22.77 13.30
C PRO A 306 22.69 -23.28 12.03
N ALA A 307 23.46 -22.41 11.36
CA ALA A 307 24.51 -22.82 10.44
C ALA A 307 25.74 -21.89 10.55
N ALA A 308 26.84 -22.46 11.06
CA ALA A 308 28.23 -22.01 10.91
C ALA A 308 28.57 -20.53 11.22
N GLY A 309 28.97 -20.28 12.47
CA GLY A 309 29.25 -18.94 12.99
C GLY A 309 30.43 -18.17 12.36
N CYS A 310 30.21 -16.86 12.23
CA CYS A 310 31.26 -15.83 12.22
C CYS A 310 30.68 -14.43 12.58
N GLN A 311 30.01 -14.28 13.73
CA GLN A 311 29.31 -13.02 14.07
C GLN A 311 29.66 -12.37 15.42
N THR A 312 30.35 -13.06 16.33
CA THR A 312 30.69 -12.55 17.69
C THR A 312 31.70 -11.38 17.71
N LYS A 313 32.24 -10.99 16.55
CA LYS A 313 33.05 -9.76 16.38
C LYS A 313 32.26 -8.58 15.81
N THR A 314 31.11 -8.81 15.19
CA THR A 314 30.31 -7.79 14.52
C THR A 314 29.38 -7.06 15.49
N GLU A 315 28.82 -7.76 16.49
CA GLU A 315 27.89 -7.18 17.46
C GLU A 315 28.53 -6.07 18.32
N ARG A 316 29.84 -6.17 18.63
CA ARG A 316 30.57 -5.07 19.30
C ARG A 316 30.76 -3.84 18.40
N ALA A 317 30.80 -4.00 17.08
CA ALA A 317 30.95 -2.87 16.16
C ALA A 317 29.65 -2.06 16.03
N VAL A 318 28.48 -2.73 16.08
CA VAL A 318 27.15 -2.09 15.96
C VAL A 318 26.76 -1.30 17.21
N GLY A 319 27.30 -1.66 18.39
CA GLY A 319 27.13 -0.85 19.60
C GLY A 319 27.88 0.50 19.55
N LEU A 320 29.10 0.52 18.99
CA LEU A 320 29.89 1.75 18.89
C LEU A 320 29.36 2.75 17.85
N THR A 321 28.67 2.29 16.80
CA THR A 321 28.24 3.19 15.72
C THR A 321 27.20 4.22 16.18
N ALA A 322 26.25 3.85 17.05
CA ALA A 322 25.20 4.77 17.51
C ALA A 322 25.75 6.02 18.22
N GLU A 323 26.76 5.85 19.09
CA GLU A 323 27.45 6.97 19.75
C GLU A 323 28.36 7.73 18.76
N LEU A 324 29.07 7.01 17.88
CA LEU A 324 29.90 7.61 16.83
C LEU A 324 29.08 8.49 15.87
N TYR A 325 27.82 8.17 15.56
CA TYR A 325 26.97 9.03 14.71
C TYR A 325 26.63 10.37 15.38
N GLN A 326 26.43 10.40 16.70
CA GLN A 326 26.21 11.65 17.44
C GLN A 326 27.48 12.51 17.51
N VAL A 327 28.66 11.88 17.65
CA VAL A 327 29.96 12.56 17.60
C VAL A 327 30.28 13.05 16.17
N ARG A 328 30.00 12.24 15.15
CA ARG A 328 30.18 12.59 13.73
C ARG A 328 29.34 13.79 13.31
N ALA A 329 28.12 13.93 13.83
CA ALA A 329 27.30 15.12 13.59
C ALA A 329 27.92 16.40 14.19
N ARG A 330 28.61 16.29 15.33
CA ARG A 330 29.25 17.42 16.03
C ARG A 330 30.57 17.86 15.41
N HIS A 331 31.29 16.94 14.76
CA HIS A 331 32.60 17.19 14.14
C HIS A 331 32.61 16.99 12.61
N ARG A 332 31.43 17.04 11.98
CA ARG A 332 31.20 16.72 10.56
C ARG A 332 32.16 17.47 9.63
N ASP A 333 32.34 18.76 9.86
CA ASP A 333 33.03 19.62 8.91
C ASP A 333 34.56 19.36 8.94
N VAL A 334 35.13 19.11 10.14
CA VAL A 334 36.53 18.65 10.34
C VAL A 334 36.74 17.24 9.76
N LEU A 335 35.77 16.34 9.91
CA LEU A 335 35.86 14.98 9.35
C LEU A 335 35.78 14.99 7.82
N ASN A 336 34.99 15.90 7.23
CA ASN A 336 34.94 16.09 5.77
C ASN A 336 36.25 16.68 5.23
N GLU A 337 36.87 17.62 5.95
CA GLU A 337 38.16 18.21 5.61
C GLU A 337 39.27 17.13 5.61
N LEU A 338 39.39 16.35 6.69
CA LEU A 338 40.29 15.20 6.78
C LEU A 338 40.04 14.15 5.69
N TYR A 339 38.78 13.87 5.33
CA TYR A 339 38.44 12.93 4.26
C TYR A 339 38.95 13.42 2.90
N GLN A 340 38.77 14.71 2.59
CA GLN A 340 39.28 15.32 1.34
C GLN A 340 40.81 15.33 1.29
N GLU A 341 41.49 15.60 2.41
CA GLU A 341 42.95 15.64 2.46
C GLU A 341 43.61 14.25 2.41
N THR A 342 42.99 13.23 3.02
CA THR A 342 43.66 11.93 3.23
C THR A 342 43.13 10.77 2.40
N ILE A 343 41.83 10.71 2.11
CA ILE A 343 41.21 9.55 1.42
C ILE A 343 41.02 9.84 -0.07
N GLN A 344 40.59 11.06 -0.42
CA GLN A 344 40.29 11.38 -1.82
C GLN A 344 41.51 11.35 -2.78
N PRO A 345 42.76 11.71 -2.39
CA PRO A 345 43.93 11.54 -3.25
C PRO A 345 44.22 10.07 -3.57
N VAL A 346 43.93 9.18 -2.62
CA VAL A 346 44.12 7.72 -2.77
C VAL A 346 43.09 7.14 -3.72
N ILE A 347 41.82 7.57 -3.61
CA ILE A 347 40.75 7.20 -4.56
C ILE A 347 41.11 7.64 -6.00
N ALA A 348 41.70 8.83 -6.17
CA ALA A 348 42.15 9.31 -7.47
C ALA A 348 43.27 8.42 -8.06
N GLN A 349 44.29 8.07 -7.27
CA GLN A 349 45.37 7.18 -7.70
C GLN A 349 44.88 5.78 -8.09
N VAL A 350 43.95 5.17 -7.33
CA VAL A 350 43.37 3.87 -7.67
C VAL A 350 42.61 3.94 -9.00
N ARG A 351 41.86 5.03 -9.25
CA ARG A 351 41.13 5.23 -10.52
C ARG A 351 42.04 5.44 -11.72
N GLU A 352 43.14 6.18 -11.54
CA GLU A 352 44.13 6.38 -12.60
C GLU A 352 44.89 5.07 -12.91
N GLN A 353 45.21 4.28 -11.90
CA GLN A 353 45.86 2.98 -12.14
C GLN A 353 44.91 1.97 -12.82
N MET A 354 43.61 1.95 -12.48
CA MET A 354 42.61 1.19 -13.23
C MET A 354 42.56 1.59 -14.71
N SER A 355 42.63 2.90 -15.03
CA SER A 355 42.53 3.36 -16.42
C SER A 355 43.75 3.01 -17.26
N GLN A 356 44.93 2.85 -16.63
CA GLN A 356 46.17 2.44 -17.28
C GLN A 356 46.31 0.92 -17.47
N THR A 357 45.74 0.10 -16.58
CA THR A 357 45.88 -1.38 -16.63
C THR A 357 44.65 -2.13 -17.12
N GLY A 358 43.46 -1.52 -17.05
CA GLY A 358 42.18 -2.17 -17.37
C GLY A 358 41.65 -3.13 -16.31
N GLU A 359 42.31 -3.22 -15.14
CA GLU A 359 41.87 -4.08 -14.02
C GLU A 359 40.79 -3.41 -13.16
N GLY A 360 39.93 -4.20 -12.52
CA GLY A 360 38.84 -3.70 -11.67
C GLY A 360 39.30 -3.13 -10.31
N ALA A 361 38.48 -2.27 -9.70
CA ALA A 361 38.85 -1.45 -8.54
C ALA A 361 39.48 -2.21 -7.36
N ILE A 362 38.91 -3.36 -6.99
CA ILE A 362 39.43 -4.19 -5.89
C ILE A 362 40.80 -4.79 -6.26
N ALA A 363 41.03 -5.18 -7.52
CA ALA A 363 42.30 -5.72 -7.97
C ALA A 363 43.40 -4.65 -7.99
N ALA A 364 43.11 -3.48 -8.55
CA ALA A 364 44.03 -2.34 -8.58
C ALA A 364 44.41 -1.86 -7.16
N ALA A 365 43.44 -1.78 -6.24
CA ALA A 365 43.70 -1.42 -4.85
C ALA A 365 44.53 -2.49 -4.10
N LEU A 366 44.30 -3.78 -4.36
CA LEU A 366 45.12 -4.87 -3.80
C LEU A 366 46.55 -4.89 -4.34
N ALA A 367 46.76 -4.50 -5.60
CA ALA A 367 48.09 -4.36 -6.19
C ALA A 367 48.88 -3.22 -5.51
N LEU A 368 48.25 -2.05 -5.35
CA LEU A 368 48.80 -0.91 -4.60
C LEU A 368 49.13 -1.28 -3.15
N ALA A 369 48.19 -1.94 -2.44
CA ALA A 369 48.38 -2.33 -1.05
C ALA A 369 49.56 -3.29 -0.85
N LYS A 370 49.86 -4.16 -1.83
CA LYS A 370 51.01 -5.08 -1.80
C LYS A 370 52.36 -4.41 -2.08
N ALA A 371 52.37 -3.23 -2.72
CA ALA A 371 53.59 -2.48 -3.02
C ALA A 371 54.10 -1.63 -1.83
N LEU A 372 53.32 -1.51 -0.76
CA LEU A 372 53.65 -0.70 0.41
C LEU A 372 54.53 -1.47 1.42
N PRO A 373 55.50 -0.80 2.10
CA PRO A 373 56.30 -1.43 3.14
C PRO A 373 55.46 -1.98 4.29
N SER A 374 55.83 -3.17 4.77
CA SER A 374 55.15 -3.89 5.84
C SER A 374 55.18 -3.11 7.17
N GLY A 375 54.01 -2.62 7.59
CA GLY A 375 53.84 -1.87 8.84
C GLY A 375 52.88 -0.68 8.74
N SER A 376 52.52 -0.24 7.53
CA SER A 376 51.57 0.87 7.36
C SER A 376 50.12 0.47 7.69
N SER A 377 49.43 1.28 8.50
CA SER A 377 48.00 1.12 8.85
C SER A 377 47.04 1.48 7.70
N SER A 378 47.55 1.63 6.47
CA SER A 378 46.80 2.07 5.29
C SER A 378 46.08 0.95 4.54
N ALA A 379 46.46 -0.32 4.70
CA ALA A 379 45.80 -1.44 4.01
C ALA A 379 44.25 -1.50 4.22
N PRO A 380 43.70 -1.21 5.41
CA PRO A 380 42.25 -1.05 5.59
C PRO A 380 41.67 0.14 4.82
N LEU A 381 42.38 1.26 4.73
CA LEU A 381 41.94 2.46 4.00
C LEU A 381 41.89 2.22 2.49
N PHE A 382 42.84 1.47 1.91
CA PHE A 382 42.77 1.04 0.51
C PHE A 382 41.58 0.10 0.23
N LEU A 383 41.22 -0.76 1.19
CA LEU A 383 40.03 -1.62 1.09
C LEU A 383 38.73 -0.81 1.21
N VAL A 384 38.66 0.17 2.12
CA VAL A 384 37.51 1.09 2.22
C VAL A 384 37.37 1.92 0.94
N ALA A 385 38.46 2.50 0.42
CA ALA A 385 38.46 3.22 -0.84
C ALA A 385 38.04 2.34 -2.02
N ALA A 386 38.46 1.06 -2.06
CA ALA A 386 38.03 0.12 -3.10
C ALA A 386 36.53 -0.21 -3.01
N VAL A 387 35.98 -0.30 -1.80
CA VAL A 387 34.53 -0.47 -1.57
C VAL A 387 33.77 0.79 -1.98
N GLU A 388 34.21 2.00 -1.60
CA GLU A 388 33.59 3.28 -1.99
C GLU A 388 33.77 3.63 -3.50
N ILE A 389 34.68 2.97 -4.21
CA ILE A 389 34.77 3.06 -5.68
C ILE A 389 33.78 2.09 -6.35
N MET A 390 33.43 0.98 -5.70
CA MET A 390 32.53 -0.04 -6.23
C MET A 390 31.06 0.16 -5.83
N GLU A 391 30.82 0.82 -4.70
CA GLU A 391 29.53 1.38 -4.33
C GLU A 391 29.34 2.74 -5.02
N PRO A 392 28.23 2.96 -5.76
CA PRO A 392 27.98 4.25 -6.39
C PRO A 392 27.77 5.34 -5.33
N SER A 393 28.48 6.46 -5.52
CA SER A 393 28.52 7.64 -4.67
C SER A 393 27.16 8.11 -4.12
N ALA A 394 27.19 8.38 -2.81
CA ALA A 394 26.22 9.13 -1.98
C ALA A 394 24.99 8.35 -1.44
N PRO A 395 24.63 8.57 -0.16
CA PRO A 395 23.43 7.99 0.44
C PRO A 395 22.16 8.57 -0.18
N ALA A 396 21.10 7.79 -0.20
CA ALA A 396 19.80 8.24 -0.65
C ALA A 396 19.28 9.41 0.22
N ALA A 397 19.27 10.62 -0.34
CA ALA A 397 18.42 11.71 0.13
C ALA A 397 16.95 11.34 -0.20
N GLY A 398 16.38 10.43 0.56
CA GLY A 398 15.13 9.76 0.23
C GLY A 398 14.55 8.85 1.31
N ASP A 399 15.32 8.45 2.33
CA ASP A 399 14.78 7.81 3.55
C ASP A 399 14.10 8.82 4.49
N GLU A 400 13.16 9.61 3.94
CA GLU A 400 12.01 10.02 4.73
C GLU A 400 11.02 8.85 4.75
N PRO A 401 10.75 8.22 5.90
CA PRO A 401 9.62 7.31 5.99
C PRO A 401 8.34 8.10 5.68
N VAL A 402 7.57 7.65 4.70
CA VAL A 402 6.26 8.22 4.41
C VAL A 402 5.38 8.03 5.65
N ARG A 403 5.11 9.15 6.34
CA ARG A 403 4.73 9.33 7.75
C ARG A 403 5.91 9.41 8.73
N GLN A 404 6.09 10.62 9.27
CA GLN A 404 6.85 10.89 10.49
C GLN A 404 6.43 9.91 11.62
N GLN A 405 7.42 9.26 12.24
CA GLN A 405 7.17 8.40 13.39
C GLN A 405 7.04 9.21 14.69
N ARG A 406 6.08 8.83 15.53
CA ARG A 406 6.36 8.67 16.97
C ARG A 406 6.66 7.18 17.21
N PRO A 407 7.66 6.83 18.04
CA PRO A 407 8.16 5.47 18.13
C PRO A 407 7.36 4.61 19.12
N VAL A 408 7.55 3.29 19.03
CA VAL A 408 7.92 2.38 20.14
C VAL A 408 8.14 0.97 19.54
N LEU A 409 9.34 0.43 19.73
CA LEU A 409 9.75 -0.99 19.79
C LEU A 409 9.35 -1.97 18.64
N GLN A 410 9.72 -3.25 18.76
CA GLN A 410 10.41 -4.03 17.71
C GLN A 410 9.97 -5.51 17.53
N LEU A 411 10.16 -6.01 16.29
CA LEU A 411 10.34 -7.42 15.82
C LEU A 411 9.10 -8.38 15.84
N ASN A 412 9.14 -9.65 15.32
CA ASN A 412 9.52 -10.24 13.99
C ASN A 412 9.18 -11.78 13.94
N GLY A 413 9.19 -12.48 12.77
CA GLY A 413 9.44 -13.95 12.66
C GLY A 413 8.73 -14.80 11.58
N GLU A 414 9.46 -15.72 10.90
CA GLU A 414 9.09 -16.41 9.62
C GLU A 414 8.87 -17.95 9.67
N ALA A 415 8.07 -18.50 8.71
CA ALA A 415 8.25 -19.79 7.99
C ALA A 415 7.10 -20.06 6.98
N ALA A 416 7.11 -20.98 6.00
CA ALA A 416 8.13 -21.46 5.01
C ALA A 416 7.48 -22.49 4.03
N GLY A 417 7.85 -22.52 2.72
CA GLY A 417 7.49 -23.63 1.79
C GLY A 417 7.26 -23.26 0.30
N ALA A 418 8.21 -23.54 -0.58
CA ALA A 418 8.23 -23.09 -2.00
C ALA A 418 7.82 -24.16 -3.04
N VAL A 419 7.33 -23.70 -4.20
CA VAL A 419 6.86 -24.51 -5.35
C VAL A 419 8.00 -24.74 -6.37
N PRO A 420 8.10 -25.89 -7.07
CA PRO A 420 9.14 -26.13 -8.08
C PRO A 420 8.98 -25.25 -9.34
N ALA A 421 10.09 -24.68 -9.82
CA ALA A 421 10.15 -23.90 -11.05
C ALA A 421 9.83 -24.73 -12.32
N GLY A 422 9.34 -24.05 -13.37
CA GLY A 422 8.98 -24.64 -14.67
C GLY A 422 8.48 -23.58 -15.66
N ASP A 423 8.30 -23.96 -16.93
CA ASP A 423 8.15 -23.05 -18.07
C ASP A 423 6.71 -22.89 -18.63
N GLY A 424 5.79 -23.72 -18.17
CA GLY A 424 4.38 -23.79 -18.59
C GLY A 424 4.12 -24.60 -19.87
N SER A 425 5.13 -25.30 -20.40
CA SER A 425 5.00 -26.14 -21.60
C SER A 425 4.23 -27.44 -21.37
N ALA A 426 3.99 -28.23 -22.43
CA ALA A 426 3.50 -29.60 -22.31
C ALA A 426 4.49 -30.56 -21.59
N SER A 427 5.74 -30.11 -21.37
CA SER A 427 6.77 -30.78 -20.58
C SER A 427 6.93 -30.19 -19.16
N ASP A 428 6.09 -29.24 -18.74
CA ASP A 428 6.15 -28.65 -17.40
C ASP A 428 5.85 -29.70 -16.32
N PRO A 429 6.60 -29.74 -15.19
CA PRO A 429 6.35 -30.68 -14.08
C PRO A 429 4.92 -30.68 -13.51
N LEU A 430 4.17 -29.60 -13.71
CA LEU A 430 2.80 -29.41 -13.24
C LEU A 430 1.75 -29.63 -14.34
N TYR A 431 2.13 -29.94 -15.59
CA TYR A 431 1.19 -30.14 -16.71
C TYR A 431 0.20 -31.28 -16.46
N GLU A 432 0.67 -32.46 -16.06
CA GLU A 432 -0.18 -33.60 -15.69
C GLU A 432 -1.09 -33.30 -14.48
N GLN A 433 -0.66 -32.40 -13.59
CA GLN A 433 -1.49 -31.95 -12.47
C GLN A 433 -2.57 -30.97 -12.95
N ALA A 434 -2.24 -30.05 -13.87
CA ALA A 434 -3.20 -29.14 -14.49
C ALA A 434 -4.30 -29.86 -15.25
N VAL A 435 -3.95 -30.88 -16.05
CA VAL A 435 -4.91 -31.73 -16.77
C VAL A 435 -5.87 -32.43 -15.79
N LYS A 436 -5.37 -32.93 -14.65
CA LYS A 436 -6.21 -33.54 -13.60
C LYS A 436 -7.16 -32.53 -12.96
N VAL A 437 -6.68 -31.34 -12.61
CA VAL A 437 -7.50 -30.26 -12.02
C VAL A 437 -8.63 -29.83 -12.96
N VAL A 438 -8.31 -29.55 -14.22
CA VAL A 438 -9.27 -29.14 -15.25
C VAL A 438 -10.32 -30.23 -15.50
N ARG A 439 -9.91 -31.50 -15.59
CA ARG A 439 -10.85 -32.63 -15.74
C ARG A 439 -11.71 -32.85 -14.50
N ALA A 440 -11.17 -32.69 -13.29
CA ALA A 440 -11.92 -32.85 -12.06
C ALA A 440 -13.02 -31.77 -11.90
N GLN A 441 -12.75 -30.53 -12.30
CA GLN A 441 -13.69 -29.42 -12.17
C GLN A 441 -14.55 -29.17 -13.43
N GLN A 442 -14.35 -29.94 -14.51
CA GLN A 442 -15.06 -29.84 -15.79
C GLN A 442 -15.05 -28.43 -16.44
N ARG A 443 -14.11 -27.57 -16.02
CA ARG A 443 -13.93 -26.19 -16.46
C ARG A 443 -12.44 -25.91 -16.58
N ALA A 444 -12.05 -25.12 -17.58
CA ALA A 444 -10.70 -24.58 -17.68
C ALA A 444 -10.73 -23.05 -17.66
N SER A 445 -9.89 -22.45 -16.81
CA SER A 445 -9.51 -21.05 -16.84
C SER A 445 -8.07 -20.92 -16.35
N VAL A 446 -7.40 -19.84 -16.73
CA VAL A 446 -6.03 -19.55 -16.26
C VAL A 446 -6.03 -19.40 -14.73
N SER A 447 -7.00 -18.66 -14.17
CA SER A 447 -7.16 -18.49 -12.72
C SER A 447 -7.32 -19.81 -11.95
N LEU A 448 -8.02 -20.79 -12.50
CA LEU A 448 -8.22 -22.09 -11.87
C LEU A 448 -6.91 -22.88 -11.77
N VAL A 449 -6.14 -22.93 -12.87
CA VAL A 449 -4.83 -23.61 -12.92
C VAL A 449 -3.83 -22.90 -12.00
N GLN A 450 -3.79 -21.57 -12.06
CA GLN A 450 -2.97 -20.69 -11.21
C GLN A 450 -3.21 -20.97 -9.72
N ARG A 451 -4.48 -20.95 -9.29
CA ARG A 451 -4.90 -21.14 -7.89
C ARG A 451 -4.64 -22.55 -7.37
N THR A 452 -4.88 -23.58 -8.18
CA THR A 452 -4.82 -24.97 -7.72
C THR A 452 -3.40 -25.52 -7.69
N LEU A 453 -2.52 -25.03 -8.57
CA LEU A 453 -1.12 -25.49 -8.66
C LEU A 453 -0.12 -24.50 -8.07
N LYS A 454 -0.58 -23.34 -7.58
CA LYS A 454 0.26 -22.24 -7.07
C LYS A 454 1.34 -21.85 -8.09
N THR A 455 0.92 -21.57 -9.31
CA THR A 455 1.80 -21.15 -10.41
C THR A 455 1.59 -19.67 -10.74
N GLY A 456 2.56 -19.08 -11.44
CA GLY A 456 2.39 -17.75 -12.01
C GLY A 456 1.37 -17.70 -13.16
N TYR A 457 0.85 -16.50 -13.46
CA TYR A 457 -0.21 -16.32 -14.47
C TYR A 457 0.26 -16.78 -15.86
N ASN A 458 1.47 -16.39 -16.31
CA ASN A 458 1.95 -16.78 -17.64
C ASN A 458 2.25 -18.28 -17.71
N ARG A 459 2.70 -18.90 -16.61
CA ARG A 459 2.86 -20.36 -16.51
C ARG A 459 1.51 -21.07 -16.61
N ALA A 460 0.49 -20.60 -15.89
CA ALA A 460 -0.87 -21.13 -15.97
C ALA A 460 -1.53 -20.91 -17.35
N GLN A 461 -1.26 -19.77 -18.01
CA GLN A 461 -1.75 -19.50 -19.36
C GLN A 461 -1.12 -20.45 -20.38
N ARG A 462 0.21 -20.63 -20.35
CA ARG A 462 0.90 -21.59 -21.23
C ARG A 462 0.44 -23.03 -21.00
N LEU A 463 0.15 -23.43 -19.76
CA LEU A 463 -0.45 -24.73 -19.44
C LEU A 463 -1.84 -24.90 -20.08
N ILE A 464 -2.68 -23.85 -20.05
CA ILE A 464 -3.99 -23.81 -20.72
C ILE A 464 -3.85 -23.85 -22.25
N GLU A 465 -2.92 -23.11 -22.83
CA GLU A 465 -2.62 -23.12 -24.27
C GLU A 465 -2.09 -24.49 -24.73
N ALA A 466 -1.19 -25.11 -23.97
CA ALA A 466 -0.70 -26.46 -24.22
C ALA A 466 -1.81 -27.51 -24.12
N MET A 467 -2.73 -27.38 -23.14
CA MET A 467 -3.92 -28.23 -23.04
C MET A 467 -4.89 -28.04 -24.21
N ALA A 468 -5.03 -26.82 -24.74
CA ALA A 468 -5.84 -26.54 -25.93
C ALA A 468 -5.18 -27.13 -27.20
N ALA A 469 -3.86 -26.97 -27.36
CA ALA A 469 -3.10 -27.54 -28.47
C ALA A 469 -3.11 -29.07 -28.47
N ALA A 470 -3.08 -29.69 -27.28
CA ALA A 470 -3.22 -31.14 -27.08
C ALA A 470 -4.67 -31.65 -27.19
N GLY A 471 -5.66 -30.77 -27.42
CA GLY A 471 -7.08 -31.14 -27.55
C GLY A 471 -7.79 -31.56 -26.26
N VAL A 472 -7.18 -31.33 -25.09
CA VAL A 472 -7.75 -31.64 -23.77
C VAL A 472 -8.92 -30.71 -23.43
N ILE A 473 -8.88 -29.47 -23.94
CA ILE A 473 -9.92 -28.45 -23.78
C ILE A 473 -10.29 -27.85 -25.14
N LYS A 474 -11.51 -27.34 -25.26
CA LYS A 474 -12.04 -26.66 -26.46
C LYS A 474 -12.65 -25.31 -26.06
N GLY A 475 -12.37 -24.27 -26.85
CA GLY A 475 -12.87 -22.92 -26.62
C GLY A 475 -11.89 -21.85 -27.09
N THR A 476 -12.42 -20.65 -27.32
CA THR A 476 -11.66 -19.47 -27.76
C THR A 476 -12.15 -18.28 -26.95
N GLN A 477 -11.27 -17.34 -26.60
CA GLN A 477 -11.57 -16.15 -25.78
C GLN A 477 -11.95 -16.45 -24.31
N GLY A 478 -11.13 -17.25 -23.60
CA GLY A 478 -11.15 -17.32 -22.13
C GLY A 478 -12.24 -18.20 -21.49
N ILE A 479 -13.15 -18.77 -22.30
CA ILE A 479 -14.11 -19.78 -21.85
C ILE A 479 -13.74 -21.12 -22.49
N TYR A 480 -13.24 -22.05 -21.68
CA TYR A 480 -12.80 -23.37 -22.13
C TYR A 480 -13.66 -24.47 -21.50
N THR A 481 -14.23 -25.34 -22.34
CA THR A 481 -14.91 -26.57 -21.94
C THR A 481 -13.97 -27.75 -22.08
N VAL A 482 -14.09 -28.74 -21.18
CA VAL A 482 -13.25 -29.94 -21.22
C VAL A 482 -13.71 -30.86 -22.34
N ALA A 483 -12.78 -31.36 -23.15
CA ALA A 483 -13.12 -32.29 -24.21
C ALA A 483 -13.54 -33.65 -23.63
N ALA A 484 -14.72 -34.13 -24.01
CA ALA A 484 -15.17 -35.47 -23.65
C ALA A 484 -14.19 -36.53 -24.20
N VAL A 485 -13.79 -37.49 -23.37
CA VAL A 485 -12.86 -38.54 -23.75
C VAL A 485 -13.53 -39.48 -24.75
N ALA A 486 -13.06 -39.46 -26.00
CA ALA A 486 -13.49 -40.42 -27.02
C ALA A 486 -12.80 -41.77 -26.76
N GLY A 487 -13.49 -42.68 -26.07
CA GLY A 487 -13.08 -44.08 -25.98
C GLY A 487 -13.11 -44.70 -24.58
N ALA A 488 -14.29 -45.16 -24.17
CA ALA A 488 -14.45 -46.27 -23.22
C ALA A 488 -15.76 -47.00 -23.56
N ALA A 489 -15.74 -47.72 -24.69
CA ALA A 489 -16.81 -48.64 -25.06
C ALA A 489 -16.37 -50.07 -24.70
N ALA A 490 -16.85 -50.56 -23.55
CA ALA A 490 -16.96 -51.97 -23.16
C ALA A 490 -17.87 -52.05 -21.93
#